data_AF-A0A845WZV7-F1
#
_entry.id   AF-A0A845WZV7-F1
#
_cell.length_a   1.000
_cell.length_b   1.000
_cell.length_c   1.000
_cell.angle_alpha   90.00
_cell.angle_beta   90.00
_cell.angle_gamma   90.00
#
_symmetry.space_group_name_H-M   'P 1'
#
loop_
_entity.id
_entity.type
_entity.pdbx_description
1 polymer ?
#
loop_
_entity_poly.entity_id
_entity_poly.type
_entity_poly.pdbx_seq_one_letter_code
_entity_poly.pdbx_strand_id
1 'polypeptide(L)' 'MSNTYCLKANELDQQFIEQLKAEFGDRPIQIVVSELDETEYLLASEANRTRLLQAIENVKQPEHRVEVSWEQLA' A
#
# COMPACT_ATOMS: atom_id res chain seq x y z
N MET A 1 10.70 1.47 13.04
CA MET A 1 9.46 1.65 12.25
C MET A 1 9.87 2.22 10.90
N SER A 2 9.34 1.67 9.80
CA SER A 2 9.58 2.15 8.44
C SER A 2 8.26 2.57 7.83
N ASN A 3 8.21 3.78 7.25
CA ASN A 3 7.07 4.23 6.46
C ASN A 3 7.33 3.86 5.00
N THR A 4 6.36 3.21 4.36
CA THR A 4 6.43 2.87 2.93
C THR A 4 5.40 3.71 2.19
N TYR A 5 5.85 4.47 1.20
CA TYR A 5 4.99 5.25 0.32
C TYR A 5 4.98 4.59 -1.06
N CYS A 6 3.81 4.18 -1.55
CA CYS A 6 3.63 3.67 -2.92
C CYS A 6 2.98 4.77 -3.77
N LEU A 7 3.73 5.30 -4.73
CA LEU A 7 3.31 6.39 -5.61
C LEU A 7 3.85 6.15 -7.02
N LYS A 8 3.18 6.72 -8.01
CA LYS A 8 3.69 6.76 -9.38
C LYS A 8 4.89 7.68 -9.45
N ALA A 9 5.80 7.41 -10.38
CA ALA A 9 7.00 8.20 -10.57
C ALA A 9 6.70 9.69 -10.83
N ASN A 10 5.59 10.01 -11.50
CA ASN A 10 5.19 11.39 -11.78
C ASN A 10 4.53 12.12 -10.59
N GLU A 11 4.20 11.40 -9.51
CA GLU A 11 3.70 11.98 -8.25
C GLU A 11 4.86 12.35 -7.31
N LEU A 12 6.09 11.95 -7.65
CA LEU A 12 7.31 12.31 -6.95
C LEU A 12 7.73 13.73 -7.38
N ASP A 13 7.09 14.72 -6.75
CA ASP A 13 7.30 16.13 -7.04
C ASP A 13 8.11 16.87 -5.96
N GLN A 14 8.39 18.16 -6.23
CA GLN A 14 9.17 19.01 -5.31
C GLN A 14 8.48 19.15 -3.95
N GLN A 15 7.15 19.22 -3.93
CA GLN A 15 6.38 19.39 -2.70
C GLN A 15 6.51 18.15 -1.80
N PHE A 16 6.48 16.95 -2.37
CA PHE A 16 6.72 15.71 -1.64
C PHE A 16 8.12 15.68 -1.01
N ILE A 17 9.15 16.07 -1.76
CA ILE A 17 10.54 16.11 -1.27
C ILE A 17 10.69 17.12 -0.12
N GLU A 18 10.01 18.27 -0.18
CA GLU A 18 10.01 19.26 0.89
C GLU A 18 9.34 18.75 2.16
N GLN A 19 8.22 18.05 2.04
CA GLN A 19 7.55 17.40 3.17
C GLN A 19 8.44 16.34 3.82
N LEU A 20 9.11 15.51 3.02
CA LEU A 20 10.00 14.47 3.51
C LEU A 20 11.20 15.07 4.26
N LYS A 21 11.76 16.19 3.78
CA LYS A 21 12.80 16.94 4.50
C LYS A 21 12.29 17.54 5.81
N ALA A 22 11.08 18.10 5.82
CA ALA A 22 10.48 18.68 7.02
C ALA A 22 10.21 17.61 8.10
N GLU A 23 9.78 16.42 7.69
CA GLU A 23 9.54 15.30 8.60
C GLU A 23 10.84 14.74 9.17
N PHE A 24 11.85 14.49 8.33
CA PHE A 24 13.07 13.78 8.74
C PHE A 24 14.22 14.70 9.19
N GLY A 25 14.24 15.97 8.81
CA GLY A 25 15.28 16.93 9.18
C GLY A 25 16.67 16.47 8.76
N ASP A 26 17.65 16.61 9.66
CA ASP A 26 19.05 16.21 9.42
C ASP A 26 19.34 14.72 9.69
N ARG A 27 18.29 13.91 9.89
CA ARG A 27 18.48 12.48 10.18
C ARG A 27 18.95 11.76 8.91
N PRO A 28 19.87 10.79 9.02
CA PRO A 28 20.24 9.96 7.89
C PRO A 28 19.02 9.12 7.45
N ILE A 29 18.65 9.26 6.18
CA ILE A 29 17.54 8.51 5.57
C ILE A 29 18.05 7.71 4.37
N GLN A 30 17.34 6.62 4.07
CA GLN A 30 17.54 5.80 2.89
C GLN A 30 16.28 5.85 2.03
N ILE A 31 16.44 6.13 0.73
CA ILE A 31 15.37 6.03 -0.26
C ILE A 31 15.70 4.83 -1.16
N VAL A 32 14.78 3.87 -1.25
CA VAL A 32 14.88 2.72 -2.16
C VAL A 32 13.80 2.88 -3.21
N VAL A 33 14.20 2.91 -4.49
CA VAL A 33 13.28 3.03 -5.64
C VAL A 33 13.38 1.75 -6.46
N SER A 34 12.24 1.12 -6.71
CA SER A 34 12.11 -0.03 -7.60
C SER A 34 10.85 0.14 -8.44
N GLU A 35 10.82 -0.46 -9.62
CA GLU A 35 9.56 -0.63 -10.34
C GLU A 35 8.64 -1.52 -9.50
N LEU A 36 7.39 -1.09 -9.34
CA LEU A 36 6.39 -1.83 -8.59
C LEU A 36 5.55 -2.63 -9.58
N ASP A 37 5.80 -3.94 -9.69
CA ASP A 37 4.77 -4.85 -10.17
C ASP A 37 3.87 -5.17 -8.96
N GLU A 38 2.76 -4.42 -8.81
CA GLU A 38 1.81 -4.60 -7.70
C GLU A 38 1.35 -6.06 -7.56
N THR A 39 1.30 -6.81 -8.67
CA THR A 39 0.90 -8.21 -8.67
C THR A 39 2.00 -9.07 -8.04
N GLU A 40 3.27 -8.82 -8.38
CA GLU A 40 4.40 -9.52 -7.80
C GLU A 40 4.53 -9.23 -6.29
N TYR A 41 4.35 -7.99 -5.86
CA TYR A 41 4.38 -7.62 -4.43
C TYR A 41 3.24 -8.26 -3.62
N LEU A 42 2.00 -8.26 -4.14
CA LEU A 42 0.87 -8.90 -3.48
C LEU A 42 1.00 -10.43 -3.43
N LEU A 43 1.73 -11.02 -4.38
CA LEU A 43 2.02 -12.45 -4.43
C LEU A 43 3.36 -12.83 -3.76
N ALA A 44 4.16 -11.86 -3.33
CA ALA A 44 5.53 -12.06 -2.86
C ALA A 44 5.63 -12.92 -1.59
N SER A 45 4.59 -12.93 -0.75
CA SER A 45 4.51 -13.85 0.38
C SER A 45 3.41 -14.87 0.15
N GLU A 46 3.71 -16.14 0.45
CA GLU A 46 2.74 -17.24 0.34
C GLU A 46 1.48 -16.98 1.19
N ALA A 47 1.65 -16.32 2.33
CA ALA A 47 0.57 -15.88 3.20
C ALA A 47 -0.32 -14.81 2.53
N ASN A 48 0.27 -13.78 1.90
CA ASN A 48 -0.47 -12.74 1.19
C ASN A 48 -1.17 -13.30 -0.04
N ARG A 49 -0.48 -14.14 -0.81
CA ARG A 49 -1.04 -14.85 -1.96
C ARG A 49 -2.27 -15.67 -1.57
N THR A 50 -2.16 -16.47 -0.51
CA THR A 50 -3.28 -17.30 -0.03
C THR A 50 -4.46 -16.43 0.40
N ARG A 51 -4.19 -15.38 1.19
CA ARG A 51 -5.23 -14.45 1.65
C ARG A 51 -5.92 -13.72 0.49
N LEU A 52 -5.16 -13.29 -0.52
CA LEU A 52 -5.68 -12.58 -1.69
C LEU A 52 -6.56 -13.49 -2.55
N LEU A 53 -6.11 -14.73 -2.83
CA LEU A 53 -6.89 -15.71 -3.57
C LEU A 53 -8.17 -16.10 -2.84
N GLN A 54 -8.10 -16.26 -1.52
CA GLN A 54 -9.27 -16.53 -0.70
C GLN A 54 -10.25 -15.35 -0.70
N ALA A 55 -9.76 -14.11 -0.62
CA ALA A 55 -10.60 -12.92 -0.71
C ALA A 55 -11.31 -12.82 -2.07
N ILE A 56 -10.63 -13.13 -3.18
CA ILE A 56 -11.23 -13.18 -4.51
C ILE A 56 -12.37 -14.21 -4.56
N GLU A 57 -12.16 -15.39 -4.00
CA GLU A 57 -13.19 -16.43 -3.97
C GLU A 57 -14.38 -16.05 -3.10
N ASN A 58 -14.11 -15.44 -1.93
CA ASN A 58 -15.16 -14.91 -1.07
C ASN A 58 -16.00 -13.83 -1.78
N VAL A 59 -15.39 -12.93 -2.55
CA VAL A 59 -16.15 -11.91 -3.29
C VAL A 59 -17.05 -12.54 -4.35
N LYS A 60 -16.71 -13.67 -4.96
CA LYS A 60 -17.59 -14.35 -5.93
C LYS A 60 -18.85 -14.93 -5.29
N GLN A 61 -18.82 -15.19 -3.98
CA GLN A 61 -19.92 -15.76 -3.21
C GLN A 61 -20.73 -14.62 -2.57
N PRO A 62 -21.98 -14.35 -3.01
CA PRO A 62 -22.80 -13.27 -2.49
C PRO A 62 -22.97 -13.31 -0.95
N GLU A 63 -23.01 -14.49 -0.37
CA GLU A 63 -23.12 -14.77 1.07
C GLU A 63 -21.92 -14.30 1.90
N HIS A 64 -20.77 -14.03 1.28
CA HIS A 64 -19.57 -13.54 1.94
C HIS A 64 -19.34 -12.04 1.79
N ARG A 65 -20.27 -11.33 1.13
CA ARG A 65 -20.21 -9.88 0.98
C ARG A 65 -20.89 -9.20 2.16
N VAL A 66 -20.16 -8.33 2.83
CA VAL A 66 -20.71 -7.44 3.86
C VAL A 66 -20.63 -6.03 3.32
N GLU A 67 -21.77 -5.36 3.19
CA GLU A 67 -21.81 -3.93 2.91
C GLU A 67 -21.65 -3.16 4.23
N VAL A 68 -20.75 -2.19 4.22
CA VAL A 68 -20.45 -1.37 5.39
C VAL A 68 -20.55 0.09 4.99
N SER A 69 -21.30 0.90 5.74
CA SER A 69 -21.25 2.37 5.57
C SER A 69 -20.03 2.92 6.29
N TRP A 70 -19.35 3.88 5.67
CA TRP A 70 -18.22 4.59 6.29
C TRP A 70 -18.58 5.27 7.61
N GLU A 71 -19.86 5.62 7.79
CA GLU A 71 -20.40 6.21 9.02
C GLU A 71 -20.43 5.22 10.21
N GLN A 72 -20.35 3.92 9.94
CA GLN A 72 -20.38 2.86 10.95
C GLN A 72 -18.98 2.45 11.44
N LEU A 73 -17.93 2.99 10.82
CA LEU A 73 -16.53 2.69 11.10
C LEU A 73 -15.79 3.84 11.81
N ALA A 74 -16.48 4.93 12.10
CA ALA A 74 -15.99 6.10 12.86
C ALA A 74 -16.38 5.99 14.34
#